data_AF-A0A9K3EL18-F1
#
_entry.id   AF-A0A9K3EL18-F1
#
_cell.length_a   1.000
_cell.length_b   1.000
_cell.length_c   1.000
_cell.angle_alpha   90.00
_cell.angle_beta   90.00
_cell.angle_gamma   90.00
#
_symmetry.space_group_name_H-M   'P 1'
#
loop_
_entity.id
_entity.type
_entity.pdbx_description
1 polymer ?
#
loop_
_entity_poly.entity_id
_entity_poly.type
_entity_poly.pdbx_seq_one_letter_code
_entity_poly.pdbx_strand_id
1 'polypeptide(L)'
;MLRSLTQIQNVLTDASHKEITNQAVKRWLNDLQHLAYDIDDVLDGLATEAMHREFNRESEAITSKVRKLIPTCCTNFPRTTSMHGKLDDITTKLQDLVEEKAALGLSVTEEPRAKNKNIRLQTSMVDASSIVGRQAEKNALVHKLLLGGGRGIMWSKL
;
A
#
# COMPACT_ATOMS: atom_id res chain seq x y z
N MET A 1 -15.18 6.59 -15.38
CA MET A 1 -13.92 6.22 -14.69
C MET A 1 -13.49 7.23 -13.62
N LEU A 2 -13.34 8.52 -13.90
CA LEU A 2 -12.86 9.49 -12.90
C LEU A 2 -13.77 9.67 -11.68
N ARG A 3 -15.10 9.64 -11.86
CA ARG A 3 -16.06 9.83 -10.75
C ARG A 3 -15.97 8.76 -9.66
N SER A 4 -15.70 7.51 -10.00
CA SER A 4 -15.60 6.41 -9.02
C SER A 4 -14.30 6.52 -8.20
N LEU A 5 -13.19 6.89 -8.83
CA LEU A 5 -11.89 7.03 -8.15
C LEU A 5 -11.94 8.15 -7.09
N THR A 6 -12.52 9.30 -7.43
CA THR A 6 -12.66 10.43 -6.49
C THR A 6 -13.54 10.06 -5.29
N GLN A 7 -14.61 9.31 -5.51
CA GLN A 7 -15.48 8.82 -4.42
C GLN A 7 -14.73 7.86 -3.49
N ILE A 8 -13.95 6.93 -4.04
CA ILE A 8 -13.10 6.02 -3.26
C ILE A 8 -12.09 6.82 -2.44
N GLN A 9 -11.42 7.80 -3.06
CA GLN A 9 -10.43 8.63 -2.38
C GLN A 9 -11.05 9.42 -1.21
N ASN A 10 -12.26 9.94 -1.38
CA ASN A 10 -12.96 10.68 -0.33
C ASN A 10 -13.32 9.76 0.86
N VAL A 11 -13.82 8.55 0.59
CA VAL A 11 -14.12 7.55 1.63
C VAL A 11 -12.86 7.15 2.38
N LEU A 12 -11.77 6.89 1.66
CA LEU A 12 -10.47 6.55 2.26
C LEU A 12 -9.92 7.70 3.12
N THR A 13 -10.11 8.95 2.66
CA THR A 13 -9.68 10.13 3.42
C THR A 13 -10.44 10.25 4.74
N ASP A 14 -11.76 10.08 4.73
CA ASP A 14 -12.58 10.10 5.95
C ASP A 14 -12.23 8.93 6.89
N ALA A 15 -12.06 7.73 6.33
CA ALA A 15 -11.67 6.54 7.08
C ALA A 15 -10.30 6.71 7.76
N SER A 16 -9.30 7.24 7.06
CA SER A 16 -7.96 7.47 7.62
C SER A 16 -7.97 8.45 8.80
N HIS A 17 -8.82 9.49 8.76
CA HIS A 17 -8.97 10.40 9.91
C HIS A 17 -9.63 9.71 11.11
N LYS A 18 -10.60 8.83 10.87
CA LYS A 18 -11.35 8.10 11.89
C LYS A 18 -10.60 6.86 12.41
N GLU A 19 -9.61 6.35 11.68
CA GLU A 19 -8.81 5.18 12.06
C GLU A 19 -8.13 5.32 13.43
N ILE A 20 -7.68 6.54 13.75
CA ILE A 20 -6.97 6.85 15.00
C ILE A 20 -7.86 6.61 16.23
N THR A 21 -9.17 6.83 16.09
CA THR A 21 -10.12 6.80 17.21
C THR A 21 -11.10 5.62 17.14
N ASN A 22 -11.31 5.03 15.96
CA ASN A 22 -12.27 3.96 15.73
C ASN A 22 -11.58 2.68 15.22
N GLN A 23 -11.50 1.68 16.11
CA GLN A 23 -10.90 0.39 15.81
C GLN A 23 -11.68 -0.41 14.74
N ALA A 24 -12.98 -0.19 14.59
CA ALA A 24 -13.77 -0.85 13.53
C ALA A 24 -13.41 -0.28 12.15
N VAL A 25 -13.22 1.04 12.04
CA VAL A 25 -12.72 1.67 10.81
C VAL A 25 -11.31 1.17 10.45
N LYS A 26 -10.47 0.93 11.45
CA LYS A 26 -9.15 0.33 11.24
C LYS A 26 -9.20 -1.08 10.67
N ARG A 27 -10.10 -1.93 11.19
CA ARG A 27 -10.31 -3.27 10.64
C ARG A 27 -10.83 -3.21 9.21
N TRP A 28 -11.85 -2.38 8.97
CA TRP A 28 -12.40 -2.16 7.64
C TRP A 28 -11.34 -1.72 6.61
N LEU A 29 -10.43 -0.81 6.98
CA LEU A 29 -9.32 -0.39 6.11
C LEU A 29 -8.32 -1.52 5.84
N ASN A 30 -8.04 -2.35 6.84
CA ASN A 30 -7.15 -3.51 6.69
C ASN A 30 -7.77 -4.55 5.75
N ASP A 31 -9.06 -4.83 5.90
CA ASP A 31 -9.77 -5.81 5.08
C ASP A 31 -9.90 -5.31 3.63
N LEU A 32 -10.13 -4.01 3.44
CA LEU A 32 -10.07 -3.37 2.12
C LEU A 32 -8.68 -3.46 1.48
N GLN A 33 -7.60 -3.31 2.25
CA GLN A 33 -6.24 -3.49 1.75
C GLN A 33 -5.98 -4.94 1.31
N HIS A 34 -6.40 -5.93 2.09
CA HIS A 34 -6.27 -7.33 1.71
C HIS A 34 -7.03 -7.63 0.41
N LEU A 35 -8.25 -7.11 0.26
CA LEU A 35 -9.02 -7.26 -0.98
C LEU A 35 -8.31 -6.63 -2.19
N ALA A 36 -7.63 -5.50 -2.01
CA ALA A 36 -6.86 -4.88 -3.09
C ALA A 36 -5.71 -5.77 -3.58
N TYR A 37 -5.03 -6.47 -2.66
CA TYR A 37 -4.01 -7.46 -3.03
C TYR A 37 -4.61 -8.67 -3.74
N ASP A 38 -5.76 -9.19 -3.27
CA ASP A 38 -6.45 -10.30 -3.94
C ASP A 38 -6.84 -9.93 -5.40
N ILE A 39 -7.26 -8.68 -5.63
CA ILE A 39 -7.58 -8.16 -6.97
C ILE A 39 -6.33 -8.04 -7.83
N ASP A 40 -5.24 -7.51 -7.28
CA ASP A 40 -3.94 -7.36 -7.99
C ASP A 40 -3.42 -8.73 -8.47
N ASP A 41 -3.45 -9.73 -7.60
CA ASP A 41 -3.08 -11.12 -7.93
C ASP A 41 -3.91 -11.70 -9.09
N VAL A 42 -5.20 -11.38 -9.16
CA VAL A 42 -6.08 -11.81 -10.25
C VAL A 42 -5.75 -11.09 -11.55
N LEU A 43 -5.46 -9.79 -11.49
CA LEU A 43 -5.06 -8.98 -12.65
C LEU A 43 -3.73 -9.44 -13.23
N ASP A 44 -2.73 -9.73 -12.40
CA ASP A 44 -1.45 -10.29 -12.81
C ASP A 44 -1.60 -11.67 -13.48
N GLY A 45 -2.46 -12.51 -12.92
CA GLY A 45 -2.82 -13.80 -13.51
C GLY A 45 -3.44 -13.65 -14.91
N LEU A 46 -4.30 -12.64 -15.10
CA LEU A 46 -4.94 -12.34 -16.38
C LEU A 46 -3.95 -11.76 -17.40
N ALA A 47 -3.09 -10.83 -16.98
CA ALA A 47 -2.05 -10.25 -17.83
C ALA A 47 -1.09 -11.33 -18.34
N THR A 48 -0.70 -12.25 -17.45
CA THR A 48 0.15 -13.39 -17.81
C THR A 48 -0.51 -14.31 -18.85
N GLU A 49 -1.79 -14.61 -18.67
CA GLU A 49 -2.55 -15.43 -19.63
C GLU A 49 -2.70 -14.74 -20.99
N ALA A 50 -2.94 -13.43 -21.00
CA ALA A 50 -3.02 -12.64 -22.23
C ALA A 50 -1.69 -12.71 -23.02
N MET A 51 -0.55 -12.54 -22.35
CA MET A 51 0.77 -12.67 -22.97
C MET A 51 1.03 -14.07 -23.54
N HIS A 52 0.68 -15.12 -22.78
CA HIS A 52 0.81 -16.51 -23.26
C HIS A 52 -0.02 -16.77 -24.52
N ARG A 53 -1.25 -16.23 -24.57
CA ARG A 53 -2.13 -16.38 -25.73
C ARG A 53 -1.59 -15.65 -26.95
N GLU A 54 -0.99 -14.48 -26.80
CA GLU A 54 -0.32 -13.76 -27.89
C GLU A 54 0.89 -14.53 -28.42
N PHE A 55 1.77 -15.01 -27.53
CA PHE A 55 2.93 -15.83 -27.92
C PHE A 55 2.52 -17.11 -28.65
N ASN A 56 1.46 -17.79 -28.18
CA ASN A 56 0.94 -18.99 -28.86
C ASN A 56 0.34 -18.65 -30.22
N ARG A 57 -0.33 -17.51 -30.39
CA ARG A 57 -0.86 -17.07 -31.69
C ARG A 57 0.27 -16.74 -32.68
N GLU A 58 1.35 -16.12 -32.22
CA GLU A 58 2.54 -15.84 -33.04
C GLU A 58 3.30 -17.12 -33.40
N SER A 59 3.42 -18.07 -32.47
CA SER A 59 4.02 -19.37 -32.76
C SER A 59 3.15 -20.20 -33.71
N GLU A 60 1.82 -20.10 -33.66
CA GLU A 60 0.91 -20.74 -34.62
C GLU A 60 1.07 -20.20 -36.05
N ALA A 61 1.45 -18.92 -36.23
CA ALA A 61 1.78 -18.36 -37.53
C ALA A 61 3.09 -18.94 -38.10
N ILE A 62 4.09 -19.18 -37.24
CA ILE A 62 5.39 -19.79 -37.60
C ILE A 62 5.29 -21.31 -37.81
N THR A 63 4.39 -22.00 -37.08
CA THR A 63 4.27 -23.47 -37.05
C THR A 63 3.29 -24.06 -38.07
N SER A 64 2.79 -23.26 -39.02
CA SER A 64 1.85 -23.72 -40.07
C SER A 64 2.38 -24.90 -40.91
N LYS A 65 3.71 -25.15 -40.93
CA LYS A 65 4.31 -26.35 -41.54
C LYS A 65 4.64 -27.50 -40.57
N VAL A 66 4.63 -27.27 -39.25
CA VAL A 66 5.05 -28.23 -38.21
C VAL A 66 3.87 -28.78 -37.39
N ARG A 67 2.67 -28.18 -37.51
CA ARG A 67 1.43 -28.57 -36.83
C ARG A 67 1.00 -30.03 -36.98
N LYS A 68 1.49 -30.77 -37.99
CA LYS A 68 1.21 -32.21 -38.16
C LYS A 68 1.92 -33.10 -37.14
N LEU A 69 2.87 -32.57 -36.36
CA LEU A 69 3.71 -33.33 -35.43
C LEU A 69 3.39 -33.08 -33.95
N ILE A 70 2.50 -32.14 -33.63
CA ILE A 70 2.15 -31.82 -32.24
C ILE A 70 0.90 -32.63 -31.86
N PRO A 71 0.98 -33.56 -30.89
CA PRO A 71 -0.17 -34.35 -30.45
C PRO A 71 -1.27 -33.44 -29.89
N THR A 72 -2.53 -33.76 -30.21
CA THR A 72 -3.73 -33.03 -29.76
C THR A 72 -3.92 -33.02 -28.23
N CYS A 73 -3.10 -33.74 -27.47
CA CYS A 73 -3.10 -33.70 -26.01
C CYS A 73 -2.45 -32.43 -25.42
N CYS A 74 -1.68 -31.68 -26.21
CA CYS A 74 -0.93 -30.52 -25.75
C CYS A 74 -1.69 -29.19 -25.88
N THR A 75 -2.92 -29.18 -26.41
CA THR A 75 -3.71 -27.94 -26.64
C THR A 75 -4.76 -27.65 -25.57
N ASN A 76 -4.93 -28.54 -24.60
CA ASN A 76 -5.95 -28.38 -23.56
C ASN A 76 -5.31 -27.77 -22.32
N PHE A 77 -5.26 -26.44 -22.25
CA PHE A 77 -5.06 -25.72 -21.00
C PHE A 77 -6.43 -25.45 -20.36
N PRO A 78 -6.84 -26.19 -19.32
CA PRO A 78 -8.05 -25.87 -18.59
C PRO A 78 -7.70 -24.73 -17.62
N ARG A 79 -7.98 -23.47 -17.99
CA ARG A 79 -7.68 -22.33 -17.11
C ARG A 79 -8.70 -21.20 -17.20
N THR A 80 -9.96 -21.50 -16.94
CA THR A 80 -11.02 -20.48 -16.80
C THR A 80 -11.87 -20.67 -15.54
N THR A 81 -12.05 -21.91 -15.08
CA THR A 81 -12.89 -22.21 -13.91
C THR A 81 -12.28 -21.73 -12.58
N SER A 82 -10.96 -21.80 -12.44
CA SER A 82 -10.24 -21.32 -11.23
C SER A 82 -10.33 -19.81 -11.03
N MET A 83 -10.39 -19.02 -12.12
CA MET A 83 -10.46 -17.56 -12.04
C MET A 83 -11.86 -17.07 -11.67
N HIS A 84 -12.90 -17.78 -12.10
CA HIS A 84 -14.28 -17.41 -11.81
C HIS A 84 -14.56 -17.44 -10.30
N GLY A 85 -14.13 -18.50 -9.59
CA GLY A 85 -14.32 -18.59 -8.14
C GLY A 85 -13.58 -17.51 -7.34
N LYS A 86 -12.41 -17.06 -7.81
CA LYS A 86 -11.70 -15.91 -7.19
C LYS A 86 -12.45 -14.61 -7.41
N LEU A 87 -13.03 -14.41 -8.59
CA LEU A 87 -13.81 -13.22 -8.90
C LEU A 87 -15.11 -13.16 -8.08
N ASP A 88 -15.75 -14.30 -7.84
CA ASP A 88 -16.93 -14.40 -6.99
C ASP A 88 -16.61 -14.08 -5.52
N ASP A 89 -15.48 -14.58 -5.01
CA ASP A 89 -14.98 -14.26 -3.67
C ASP A 89 -14.68 -12.76 -3.51
N ILE A 90 -13.97 -12.16 -4.47
CA ILE A 90 -13.70 -10.72 -4.53
C ILE A 90 -15.02 -9.92 -4.52
N THR A 91 -16.00 -10.36 -5.32
CA THR A 91 -17.30 -9.68 -5.43
C THR A 91 -18.05 -9.72 -4.10
N THR A 92 -18.03 -10.87 -3.43
CA THR A 92 -18.67 -11.06 -2.12
C THR A 92 -18.02 -10.17 -1.05
N LYS A 93 -16.68 -10.23 -0.93
CA LYS A 93 -15.92 -9.39 0.01
C LYS A 93 -16.14 -7.90 -0.25
N LEU A 94 -16.22 -7.49 -1.51
CA LEU A 94 -16.48 -6.09 -1.87
C LEU A 94 -17.87 -5.65 -1.41
N GLN A 95 -18.88 -6.51 -1.56
CA GLN A 95 -20.24 -6.25 -1.11
C GLN A 95 -20.30 -6.10 0.41
N ASP A 96 -19.66 -7.00 1.15
CA ASP A 96 -19.57 -6.96 2.61
C ASP A 96 -18.91 -5.66 3.09
N LEU A 97 -17.81 -5.23 2.45
CA LEU A 97 -17.13 -3.98 2.76
C LEU A 97 -17.98 -2.75 2.46
N VAL A 98 -18.80 -2.78 1.41
CA VAL A 98 -19.72 -1.67 1.08
C VAL A 98 -20.82 -1.54 2.12
N GLU A 99 -21.34 -2.66 2.63
CA GLU A 99 -22.33 -2.68 3.70
C GLU A 99 -21.74 -2.22 5.04
N GLU A 100 -20.55 -2.71 5.40
CA GLU A 100 -19.85 -2.28 6.60
C GLU A 100 -19.48 -0.78 6.54
N LYS A 101 -19.05 -0.28 5.38
CA LYS A 101 -18.81 1.14 5.15
C LYS A 101 -20.06 1.98 5.47
N ALA A 102 -21.24 1.52 5.06
CA ALA A 102 -22.50 2.20 5.35
C ALA A 102 -22.81 2.16 6.85
N ALA A 103 -22.61 1.02 7.52
CA ALA A 103 -22.79 0.86 8.96
C ALA A 103 -21.84 1.75 9.79
N LEU A 104 -20.59 1.93 9.32
CA LEU A 104 -19.58 2.79 9.95
C LEU A 104 -19.80 4.29 9.71
N GLY A 105 -20.79 4.67 8.90
CA GLY A 105 -21.07 6.07 8.56
C GLY A 105 -19.90 6.72 7.82
N LEU A 106 -19.16 5.94 7.00
CA LEU A 106 -18.10 6.44 6.14
C LEU A 106 -18.75 7.04 4.88
N SER A 107 -18.81 8.37 4.82
CA SER A 107 -19.44 9.10 3.72
C SER A 107 -18.49 10.09 3.06
N VAL A 108 -18.83 10.46 1.83
CA VAL A 108 -18.23 11.59 1.12
C VAL A 108 -18.76 12.86 1.77
N THR A 109 -18.29 13.19 2.96
CA THR A 109 -18.76 14.40 3.65
C THR A 109 -17.83 15.56 3.34
N GLU A 110 -18.39 16.62 2.76
CA GLU A 110 -17.80 17.95 2.68
C GLU A 110 -17.85 18.68 4.04
N GLU A 111 -17.61 17.96 5.14
CA GLU A 111 -17.63 18.59 6.47
C GLU A 111 -16.41 19.52 6.61
N PRO A 112 -16.59 20.73 7.16
CA PRO A 112 -15.50 21.67 7.36
C PRO A 112 -14.48 21.03 8.29
N ARG A 113 -13.31 20.69 7.73
CA ARG A 113 -12.16 20.11 8.43
C ARG A 113 -12.02 20.72 9.81
N ALA A 114 -12.42 19.98 10.85
CA ALA A 114 -11.96 20.25 12.20
C ALA A 114 -10.45 20.03 12.16
N LYS A 115 -9.70 21.12 12.03
CA LYS A 115 -8.25 21.13 12.00
C LYS A 115 -7.78 20.45 13.29
N ASN A 116 -7.43 19.17 13.22
CA ASN A 116 -6.68 18.51 14.27
C ASN A 116 -5.32 19.22 14.33
N LYS A 117 -5.21 20.21 15.21
CA LYS A 117 -4.02 21.04 15.44
C LYS A 117 -2.88 20.27 16.12
N ASN A 118 -2.99 18.95 16.24
CA ASN A 118 -2.01 18.10 16.91
C ASN A 118 -0.94 17.54 15.97
N ILE A 119 -0.64 18.22 14.86
CA ILE A 119 0.69 18.05 14.24
C ILE A 119 1.66 18.79 15.17
N ARG A 120 2.43 18.02 15.94
CA ARG A 120 3.61 18.54 16.63
C ARG A 120 4.66 18.88 15.58
N LEU A 121 4.59 20.09 15.04
CA LEU A 121 5.61 20.63 14.15
C LEU A 121 6.90 20.79 14.97
N GLN A 122 7.81 19.82 14.87
CA GLN A 122 9.20 20.03 15.25
C GLN A 122 9.90 20.70 14.05
N THR A 123 9.78 22.02 13.93
CA THR A 123 10.56 22.76 12.94
C THR A 123 11.98 22.95 13.48
N SER A 124 12.99 22.64 12.68
CA SER A 124 14.40 22.81 13.08
C SER A 124 14.88 24.27 12.92
N MET A 125 13.99 25.20 12.60
CA MET A 125 14.30 26.59 12.36
C MET A 125 14.03 27.37 13.64
N VAL A 126 15.05 27.46 14.48
CA VAL A 126 15.02 28.24 15.72
C VAL A 126 15.93 29.44 15.54
N ASP A 127 15.46 30.63 15.92
CA ASP A 127 16.29 31.82 15.98
C ASP A 127 17.33 31.70 17.10
N ALA A 128 18.58 31.51 16.72
CA ALA A 128 19.69 31.29 17.65
C ALA A 128 19.94 32.49 18.56
N SER A 129 19.52 33.70 18.17
CA SER A 129 19.70 34.91 18.98
C SER A 129 18.76 34.98 20.19
N SER A 130 17.61 34.28 20.12
CA SER A 130 16.63 34.19 21.21
C SER A 130 17.02 33.23 22.33
N ILE A 131 18.06 32.40 22.14
CA ILE A 131 18.46 31.36 23.10
C ILE A 131 19.62 31.87 23.98
N VAL A 132 19.33 32.16 25.23
CA VAL A 132 20.33 32.50 26.27
C VAL A 132 20.50 31.35 27.28
N GLY A 133 21.66 31.29 27.93
CA GLY A 133 21.94 30.34 29.03
C GLY A 133 22.44 28.93 28.63
N ARG A 134 22.33 28.53 27.36
CA ARG A 134 22.76 27.20 26.88
C ARG A 134 24.19 27.11 26.33
N GLN A 135 25.03 28.09 26.63
CA GLN A 135 26.39 28.16 26.08
C GLN A 135 27.29 27.02 26.60
N ALA A 136 27.15 26.63 27.87
CA ALA A 136 27.94 25.55 28.47
C ALA A 136 27.62 24.19 27.83
N GLU A 137 26.34 23.90 27.64
CA GLU A 137 25.84 22.67 27.00
C GLU A 137 26.27 22.59 25.53
N LYS A 138 26.16 23.72 24.81
CA LYS A 138 26.64 23.85 23.42
C LYS A 138 28.14 23.52 23.34
N ASN A 139 28.96 24.14 24.19
CA ASN A 139 30.40 23.92 24.20
C ASN A 139 30.77 22.47 24.57
N ALA A 140 30.08 21.88 25.55
CA ALA A 140 30.28 20.48 25.93
C ALA A 140 29.93 19.52 24.79
N LEU A 141 28.85 19.79 24.05
CA LEU A 141 28.46 18.99 22.88
C LEU A 141 29.47 19.12 21.74
N VAL A 142 29.89 20.35 21.40
CA VAL A 142 30.92 20.60 20.38
C VAL A 142 32.22 19.88 20.73
N HIS A 143 32.66 19.95 21.99
CA HIS A 143 33.85 19.26 22.45
C HIS A 143 33.74 17.73 22.35
N LYS A 144 32.58 17.15 22.67
CA LYS A 144 32.32 15.72 22.48
C LYS A 144 32.32 15.30 21.01
N LEU A 145 31.76 16.12 20.12
CA LEU A 145 31.75 15.83 18.68
C LEU A 145 33.15 15.93 18.06
N LEU A 146 33.94 16.92 18.47
CA LEU A 146 35.31 17.10 17.99
C LEU A 146 36.31 16.08 18.56
N LEU A 147 36.08 15.57 19.77
CA LEU A 147 36.89 14.52 20.39
C LEU A 147 36.37 13.10 20.14
N GLY A 148 35.24 12.95 19.47
CA GLY A 148 34.60 11.66 19.20
C GLY A 148 35.25 10.82 18.09
N GLY A 149 36.33 11.31 17.49
CA GLY A 149 37.05 10.65 16.38
C GLY A 149 38.20 9.74 16.78
N GLY A 150 38.33 9.36 18.05
CA GLY A 150 39.34 8.38 18.44
C GLY A 150 39.62 8.37 19.93
N ARG A 151 39.03 7.40 20.63
CA ARG A 151 39.67 6.68 21.75
C ARG A 151 38.80 5.47 22.03
N GLY A 152 39.34 4.31 21.63
CA GLY A 152 38.74 3.02 21.89
C GLY A 152 38.44 2.84 23.37
N ILE A 153 37.27 2.26 23.62
CA ILE A 153 37.00 1.29 24.68
C ILE A 153 38.29 0.68 25.24
N MET A 154 38.75 1.19 26.39
CA MET A 154 39.60 0.43 27.31
C MET A 154 38.74 0.07 28.51
N TRP A 155 38.04 -1.06 28.36
CA TRP A 155 37.63 -1.85 29.51
C TRP A 155 38.87 -2.60 29.99
N SER A 156 39.36 -2.30 31.20
CA SER A 156 40.23 -3.10 32.10
C SER A 156 41.03 -2.12 32.95
N LYS A 157 41.18 -2.22 34.27
CA LYS A 157 40.74 -3.09 35.36
C LYS A 157 40.84 -2.19 36.61
N LEU A 158 40.00 -2.36 37.64
CA LEU A 158 40.45 -2.89 38.94
C LEU A 158 41.94 -2.66 39.25
#